data_AF-A0A316BWA6-F1
#
_entry.id   AF-A0A316BWA6-F1
#
_cell.length_a   1.000
_cell.length_b   1.000
_cell.length_c   1.000
_cell.angle_alpha   90.00
_cell.angle_beta   90.00
_cell.angle_gamma   90.00
#
_symmetry.space_group_name_H-M   'P 1'
#
loop_
_entity.id
_entity.type
_entity.pdbx_description
1 polymer ?
#
loop_
_entity_poly.entity_id
_entity_poly.type
_entity_poly.pdbx_seq_one_letter_code
_entity_poly.pdbx_strand_id
1 'polypeptide(L)'
;MYDDGQCSGLKPAVAAVFCLLAAGCTTRPEQGDVWMSSEQANAVTQQMEARGMMPAAIDCRLDVPSTPPQYATRILWVPNTENVIWRWDVGDAEYMRQREASAALGNLTVVQRRTGADAYCAIWRS
;
A
#
# COMPACT_ATOMS: atom_id res chain seq x y z
N MET A 1 38.68 23.53 27.74
CA MET A 1 37.81 22.39 27.40
C MET A 1 37.85 22.24 25.89
N TYR A 2 38.03 20.99 25.45
CA TYR A 2 38.16 20.55 24.07
C TYR A 2 36.85 20.74 23.28
N ASP A 3 37.04 21.07 22.00
CA ASP A 3 36.33 20.70 20.75
C ASP A 3 35.22 19.63 20.79
N ASP A 4 34.10 19.84 20.07
CA ASP A 4 33.79 19.24 18.75
C ASP A 4 32.29 19.33 18.33
N GLY A 5 32.04 19.50 17.02
CA GLY A 5 30.79 19.15 16.31
C GLY A 5 29.67 20.22 16.19
N GLN A 6 29.67 21.20 15.27
CA GLN A 6 29.83 21.24 13.81
C GLN A 6 28.53 20.97 12.99
N CYS A 7 27.70 22.01 12.85
CA CYS A 7 26.83 22.23 11.68
C CYS A 7 27.61 23.15 10.72
N SER A 8 28.16 22.60 9.64
CA SER A 8 28.85 23.41 8.61
C SER A 8 27.86 24.28 7.85
N GLY A 9 27.83 25.56 8.23
CA GLY A 9 27.57 26.74 7.40
C GLY A 9 26.22 26.82 6.67
N LEU A 10 25.45 27.88 6.74
CA LEU A 10 25.66 29.22 7.26
C LEU A 10 24.28 29.88 7.19
N LYS A 11 23.83 30.55 8.24
CA LYS A 11 22.82 31.61 8.11
C LYS A 11 23.36 32.84 8.83
N PRO A 12 23.47 34.00 8.17
CA PRO A 12 23.22 35.25 8.86
C PRO A 12 21.73 35.60 8.72
N ALA A 13 21.19 36.01 9.86
CA ALA A 13 19.83 36.48 10.07
C ALA A 13 19.41 37.59 9.10
N VAL A 14 18.19 37.50 8.56
CA VAL A 14 17.31 38.65 8.33
C VAL A 14 15.87 38.19 8.58
N ALA A 15 15.20 38.87 9.50
CA ALA A 15 13.76 38.75 9.69
C ALA A 15 13.05 39.27 8.44
N ALA A 16 12.26 38.42 7.79
CA ALA A 16 11.26 38.83 6.83
C ALA A 16 9.96 38.08 7.16
N VAL A 17 9.05 38.82 7.79
CA VAL A 17 7.63 38.48 7.80
C VAL A 17 7.20 38.39 6.35
N PHE A 18 6.91 37.18 5.88
CA PHE A 18 6.18 36.94 4.65
C PHE A 18 4.95 36.12 4.99
N CYS A 19 3.82 36.82 5.11
CA CYS A 19 2.51 36.21 4.97
C CYS A 19 2.43 35.55 3.59
N LEU A 20 2.46 34.23 3.55
CA LEU A 20 1.89 33.46 2.46
C LEU A 20 0.88 32.48 3.04
N LEU A 21 -0.38 32.92 2.93
CA LEU A 21 -1.53 32.04 2.83
C LEU A 21 -1.26 30.96 1.78
N ALA A 22 -1.82 29.78 2.03
CA ALA A 22 -1.98 28.67 1.08
C ALA A 22 -0.70 27.93 0.66
N ALA A 23 -0.28 26.98 1.49
CA ALA A 23 0.11 25.67 0.98
C ALA A 23 -0.42 24.63 1.95
N GLY A 24 -1.55 24.01 1.60
CA GLY A 24 -1.89 22.74 2.21
C GLY A 24 -0.69 21.82 1.99
N CYS A 25 0.02 21.48 3.07
CA CYS A 25 0.70 20.21 3.12
C CYS A 25 -0.40 19.15 3.16
N THR A 26 -1.07 18.94 2.03
CA THR A 26 -1.52 17.60 1.73
C THR A 26 -0.23 16.84 1.53
N THR A 27 0.27 16.26 2.62
CA THR A 27 1.02 15.02 2.51
C THR A 27 0.07 14.11 1.77
N ARG A 28 0.15 14.08 0.43
CA ARG A 28 -0.41 13.00 -0.36
C ARG A 28 0.23 11.79 0.31
N PRO A 29 -0.53 10.93 0.99
CA PRO A 29 0.06 9.65 1.28
C PRO A 29 0.35 9.11 -0.12
N GLU A 30 1.58 8.70 -0.36
CA GLU A 30 1.85 7.77 -1.44
C GLU A 30 1.03 6.51 -1.10
N GLN A 31 -0.27 6.53 -1.39
CA GLN A 31 -1.24 5.49 -1.03
C GLN A 31 -1.04 4.24 -1.88
N GLY A 32 0.19 3.98 -2.33
CA GLY A 32 0.55 2.95 -3.27
C GLY A 32 2.05 2.74 -3.51
N ASP A 33 2.97 3.44 -2.82
CA ASP A 33 4.42 3.26 -3.06
C ASP A 33 5.16 2.46 -1.98
N VAL A 34 4.53 2.19 -0.84
CA VAL A 34 5.17 1.47 0.27
C VAL A 34 4.87 -0.03 0.20
N TRP A 35 5.93 -0.83 0.23
CA TRP A 35 5.84 -2.28 0.43
C TRP A 35 5.48 -2.57 1.89
N MET A 36 4.46 -3.40 2.08
CA MET A 36 3.90 -3.75 3.38
C MET A 36 3.95 -5.26 3.59
N SER A 37 4.21 -5.71 4.82
CA SER A 37 3.94 -7.11 5.18
C SER A 37 2.44 -7.40 5.07
N SER A 38 2.05 -8.68 4.98
CA SER A 38 0.63 -9.07 4.96
C SER A 38 -0.16 -8.49 6.15
N GLU A 39 0.44 -8.41 7.34
CA GLU A 39 -0.20 -7.81 8.52
C GLU A 39 -0.46 -6.32 8.34
N GLN A 40 0.56 -5.56 7.90
CA GLN A 40 0.45 -4.13 7.63
C GLN A 40 -0.57 -3.85 6.52
N ALA A 41 -0.53 -4.63 5.43
CA ALA A 41 -1.45 -4.50 4.32
C ALA A 41 -2.90 -4.79 4.74
N ASN A 42 -3.14 -5.76 5.63
CA ASN A 42 -4.45 -6.02 6.19
C ASN A 42 -4.94 -4.88 7.09
N ALA A 43 -4.07 -4.31 7.93
CA ALA A 43 -4.42 -3.16 8.76
C ALA A 43 -4.79 -1.93 7.90
N VAL A 44 -4.00 -1.64 6.85
CA VAL A 44 -4.31 -0.58 5.90
C VAL A 44 -5.60 -0.87 5.13
N THR A 45 -5.86 -2.13 4.76
CA THR A 45 -7.09 -2.55 4.08
C THR A 45 -8.33 -2.17 4.90
N GLN A 46 -8.34 -2.47 6.19
CA GLN A 46 -9.46 -2.11 7.08
C GLN A 46 -9.65 -0.58 7.17
N GLN A 47 -8.56 0.17 7.25
CA GLN A 47 -8.61 1.64 7.27
C GLN A 47 -9.16 2.21 5.96
N MET A 48 -8.76 1.63 4.82
CA MET A 48 -9.20 2.07 3.50
C MET A 48 -10.65 1.70 3.24
N GLU A 49 -11.09 0.52 3.65
CA GLU A 49 -12.49 0.10 3.62
C GLU A 49 -13.37 1.04 4.45
N ALA A 50 -12.97 1.37 5.68
CA ALA A 50 -13.68 2.33 6.54
C ALA A 50 -13.77 3.75 5.93
N ARG A 51 -12.86 4.08 4.99
CA ARG A 51 -12.84 5.34 4.25
C ARG A 51 -13.60 5.25 2.92
N GLY A 52 -14.26 4.13 2.62
CA GLY A 52 -14.96 3.92 1.36
C GLY A 52 -14.01 3.83 0.16
N MET A 53 -12.82 3.26 0.36
CA MET A 53 -11.83 3.06 -0.71
C MET A 53 -11.81 1.59 -1.17
N MET A 54 -11.29 1.35 -2.37
CA MET A 54 -11.05 0.04 -2.96
C MET A 54 -9.65 -0.03 -3.59
N PRO A 55 -9.05 -1.22 -3.73
CA PRO A 55 -7.78 -1.37 -4.41
C PRO A 55 -7.95 -1.18 -5.93
N ALA A 56 -7.12 -0.32 -6.52
CA ALA A 56 -7.05 -0.10 -7.97
C ALA A 56 -5.90 -0.87 -8.63
N ALA A 57 -4.78 -1.02 -7.91
CA ALA A 57 -3.65 -1.80 -8.36
C ALA A 57 -2.97 -2.51 -7.20
N ILE A 58 -2.40 -3.69 -7.46
CA ILE A 58 -1.60 -4.45 -6.51
C ILE A 58 -0.27 -4.89 -7.16
N ASP A 59 0.81 -4.82 -6.39
CA ASP A 59 2.06 -5.54 -6.64
C ASP A 59 2.35 -6.47 -5.46
N CYS A 60 3.10 -7.54 -5.71
CA CYS A 60 3.49 -8.52 -4.71
C CYS A 60 4.91 -9.03 -4.96
N ARG A 61 5.54 -9.51 -3.88
CA ARG A 61 6.81 -10.25 -3.90
C ARG A 61 6.93 -11.18 -2.70
N LEU A 62 7.72 -12.23 -2.83
CA LEU A 62 8.26 -12.93 -1.65
C LEU A 62 9.24 -11.99 -0.94
N ASP A 63 8.99 -11.69 0.33
CA ASP A 63 9.83 -10.79 1.11
C ASP A 63 10.86 -11.57 1.93
N VAL A 64 10.41 -12.64 2.61
CA VAL A 64 11.29 -13.57 3.33
C VAL A 64 10.96 -15.01 2.91
N PRO A 65 11.94 -15.78 2.41
CA PRO A 65 11.77 -17.20 2.13
C PRO A 65 11.80 -18.01 3.44
N SER A 66 10.66 -18.02 4.15
CA SER A 66 10.45 -18.75 5.40
C SER A 66 9.38 -19.85 5.25
N THR A 67 9.15 -20.62 6.32
CA THR A 67 8.06 -21.61 6.40
C THR A 67 7.13 -21.26 7.57
N PRO A 68 5.92 -20.72 7.32
CA PRO A 68 5.36 -20.36 6.02
C PRO A 68 6.06 -19.14 5.39
N PRO A 69 6.00 -18.96 4.06
CA PRO A 69 6.61 -17.83 3.36
C PRO A 69 5.97 -16.50 3.78
N GLN A 70 6.78 -15.44 3.83
CA GLN A 70 6.30 -14.09 4.10
C GLN A 70 6.29 -13.28 2.81
N TYR A 71 5.11 -12.75 2.48
CA TYR A 71 4.91 -11.94 1.29
C TYR A 71 4.82 -10.46 1.66
N ALA A 72 5.29 -9.60 0.75
CA ALA A 72 5.04 -8.18 0.80
C ALA A 72 4.11 -7.77 -0.34
N THR A 73 3.22 -6.83 -0.06
CA THR A 73 2.30 -6.26 -1.04
C THR A 73 2.37 -4.75 -1.04
N ARG A 74 2.02 -4.19 -2.18
CA ARG A 74 1.90 -2.75 -2.38
C ARG A 74 0.61 -2.51 -3.13
N ILE A 75 -0.27 -1.67 -2.58
CA ILE A 75 -1.63 -1.50 -3.06
C ILE A 75 -1.90 -0.03 -3.28
N LEU A 76 -2.33 0.32 -4.50
CA LEU A 76 -2.88 1.63 -4.82
C LEU A 76 -4.36 1.66 -4.49
N TRP A 77 -4.81 2.67 -3.74
CA TRP A 77 -6.21 2.82 -3.33
C TRP A 77 -6.92 3.95 -4.08
N VAL A 78 -8.19 3.73 -4.43
CA VAL A 78 -9.08 4.73 -5.04
C VAL A 78 -10.45 4.73 -4.34
N PRO A 79 -11.24 5.81 -4.43
CA PRO A 79 -12.60 5.80 -3.90
C PRO A 79 -13.47 4.70 -4.51
N ASN A 80 -14.24 3.98 -3.68
CA ASN A 80 -15.21 2.98 -4.11
C ASN A 80 -16.57 3.67 -4.39
N THR A 81 -16.64 4.42 -5.48
CA THR A 81 -17.85 5.21 -5.82
C THR A 81 -19.05 4.36 -6.19
N GLU A 82 -18.82 3.14 -6.64
CA GLU A 82 -19.85 2.21 -7.11
C GLU A 82 -20.30 1.24 -6.00
N ASN A 83 -19.74 1.35 -4.79
CA ASN A 83 -19.99 0.45 -3.66
C ASN A 83 -19.82 -1.03 -4.04
N VAL A 84 -18.87 -1.35 -4.91
CA VAL A 84 -18.60 -2.74 -5.31
C VAL A 84 -18.02 -3.52 -4.13
N ILE A 85 -18.38 -4.80 -4.05
CA ILE A 85 -17.72 -5.72 -3.11
C ILE A 85 -16.37 -6.07 -3.71
N TRP A 86 -15.30 -5.98 -2.93
CA TRP A 86 -13.95 -6.27 -3.39
C TRP A 86 -13.17 -7.08 -2.39
N ARG A 87 -12.11 -7.73 -2.88
CA ARG A 87 -11.05 -8.35 -2.07
C ARG A 87 -9.75 -8.37 -2.84
N TRP A 88 -8.66 -8.54 -2.12
CA TRP A 88 -7.35 -8.85 -2.69
C TRP A 88 -6.71 -9.96 -1.88
N ASP A 89 -5.80 -10.70 -2.49
CA ASP A 89 -5.04 -11.76 -1.82
C ASP A 89 -3.62 -11.83 -2.43
N VAL A 90 -2.68 -12.36 -1.63
CA VAL A 90 -1.30 -12.64 -2.02
C VAL A 90 -0.88 -14.01 -1.50
N GLY A 91 -0.12 -14.76 -2.28
CA GLY A 91 0.43 -16.04 -1.86
C GLY A 91 1.13 -16.80 -2.97
N ASP A 92 1.36 -18.09 -2.75
CA ASP A 92 1.84 -18.99 -3.80
C ASP A 92 0.72 -19.35 -4.79
N ALA A 93 1.09 -20.09 -5.84
CA ALA A 93 0.16 -20.46 -6.90
C ALA A 93 -0.97 -21.39 -6.43
N GLU A 94 -0.74 -22.25 -5.43
CA GLU A 94 -1.77 -23.14 -4.91
C GLU A 94 -2.78 -22.37 -4.07
N TYR A 95 -2.30 -21.55 -3.15
CA TYR A 95 -3.11 -20.65 -2.35
C TYR A 95 -3.99 -19.79 -3.26
N MET A 96 -3.42 -19.11 -4.26
CA MET A 96 -4.19 -18.21 -5.14
C MET A 96 -5.26 -18.95 -5.95
N ARG A 97 -5.03 -20.21 -6.33
CA ARG A 97 -6.04 -21.06 -6.98
C ARG A 97 -7.25 -21.33 -6.07
N GLN A 98 -7.00 -21.58 -4.79
CA GLN A 98 -8.06 -21.77 -3.80
C GLN A 98 -8.83 -20.45 -3.56
N ARG A 99 -8.13 -19.31 -3.50
CA ARG A 99 -8.75 -18.00 -3.33
C ARG A 99 -9.61 -17.60 -4.51
N GLU A 100 -9.21 -17.93 -5.74
CA GLU A 100 -10.02 -17.73 -6.93
C GLU A 100 -11.33 -18.51 -6.88
N ALA A 101 -11.30 -19.79 -6.50
CA ALA A 101 -12.52 -20.58 -6.32
C ALA A 101 -13.43 -19.96 -5.25
N SER A 102 -12.87 -19.50 -4.13
CA SER A 102 -13.61 -18.80 -3.08
C SER A 102 -14.21 -17.47 -3.56
N ALA A 103 -13.49 -16.69 -4.36
CA ALA A 103 -13.97 -15.43 -4.92
C ALA A 103 -15.14 -15.67 -5.90
N ALA A 104 -15.04 -16.70 -6.74
CA ALA A 104 -16.11 -17.07 -7.67
C ALA A 104 -17.41 -17.48 -6.94
N LEU A 105 -17.32 -18.19 -5.81
CA LEU A 105 -18.49 -18.51 -4.97
C LEU A 105 -19.17 -17.25 -4.40
N GLY A 106 -18.40 -16.16 -4.23
CA GLY A 106 -18.91 -14.85 -3.82
C GLY A 106 -19.35 -13.94 -4.98
N ASN A 107 -19.49 -14.48 -6.20
CA ASN A 107 -19.76 -13.72 -7.43
C ASN A 107 -18.74 -12.60 -7.72
N LEU A 108 -17.49 -12.76 -7.27
CA LEU A 108 -16.42 -11.81 -7.57
C LEU A 108 -15.62 -12.28 -8.79
N THR A 109 -15.33 -11.35 -9.68
CA THR A 109 -14.51 -11.55 -10.88
C THR A 109 -13.13 -10.96 -10.69
N VAL A 110 -12.12 -11.61 -11.27
CA VAL A 110 -10.73 -11.11 -11.23
C VAL A 110 -10.60 -9.89 -12.14
N VAL A 111 -10.07 -8.80 -11.58
CA VAL A 111 -9.86 -7.55 -12.34
C VAL A 111 -8.39 -7.21 -12.50
N GLN A 112 -7.55 -7.76 -11.64
CA GLN A 112 -6.12 -7.69 -11.81
C GLN A 112 -5.47 -8.97 -11.27
N ARG A 113 -4.48 -9.47 -12.00
CA ARG A 113 -3.52 -10.48 -11.55
C ARG A 113 -2.12 -9.97 -11.76
N ARG A 114 -1.23 -10.25 -10.82
CA ARG A 114 0.20 -9.98 -10.95
C ARG A 114 1.00 -11.14 -10.38
N THR A 115 2.20 -11.28 -10.93
CA THR A 115 3.25 -12.17 -10.44
C THR A 115 4.48 -11.31 -10.19
N GLY A 116 5.12 -11.48 -9.03
CA GLY A 116 6.36 -10.80 -8.71
C GLY A 116 7.20 -11.66 -7.79
N ALA A 117 8.49 -11.82 -8.11
CA ALA A 117 9.50 -12.60 -7.39
C ALA A 117 8.91 -13.70 -6.48
N ASP A 118 8.45 -14.79 -7.10
CA ASP A 118 7.90 -15.99 -6.44
C ASP A 118 6.62 -15.78 -5.59
N ALA A 119 5.88 -14.71 -5.85
CA ALA A 119 4.55 -14.45 -5.28
C ALA A 119 3.53 -14.15 -6.38
N TYR A 120 2.28 -14.47 -6.08
CA TYR A 120 1.11 -14.19 -6.90
C TYR A 120 0.13 -13.35 -6.09
N CYS A 121 -0.50 -12.39 -6.74
CA CYS A 121 -1.52 -11.56 -6.12
C CYS A 121 -2.61 -11.20 -7.12
N ALA A 122 -3.80 -10.93 -6.59
CA ALA A 122 -4.95 -10.56 -7.40
C ALA A 122 -5.90 -9.63 -6.65
N ILE A 123 -6.68 -8.88 -7.44
CA ILE A 123 -7.84 -8.11 -6.99
C ILE A 123 -9.07 -8.73 -7.64
N TRP A 124 -10.13 -8.93 -6.86
CA TRP A 124 -11.44 -9.35 -7.34
C TRP A 124 -12.52 -8.34 -6.93
N ARG A 125 -13.55 -8.19 -7.77
CA ARG A 125 -14.74 -7.37 -7.48
C ARG A 125 -16.03 -7.98 -8.05
N SER A 126 -17.18 -7.62 -7.47
CA SER A 126 -18.51 -7.92 -8.02
C SER A 126 -18.76 -7.24 -9.36
#